data_AF-A0A7Y8L3S9-F1
#
_entry.id   AF-A0A7Y8L3S9-F1
#
_cell.length_a   1.000
_cell.length_b   1.000
_cell.length_c   1.000
_cell.angle_alpha   90.00
_cell.angle_beta   90.00
_cell.angle_gamma   90.00
#
_symmetry.space_group_name_H-M   'P 1'
#
loop_
_entity.id
_entity.type
_entity.pdbx_description
1 polymer ?
#
loop_
_entity_poly.entity_id
_entity_poly.type
_entity_poly.pdbx_seq_one_letter_code
_entity_poly.pdbx_strand_id
1 'polypeptide(L)'
;MLTDRIRYIIRLKDSHHKLAFSFSIGVFIGISPFWGFHTMLGLIASWMFRLNTFATISGIYLLPFWSLLPLYVFSTWIGIKSLGAEYLILNIKMENITLPHIFFIIESLFLPFLFGTFIIGSLLAFLCYIFIYLNIKQKEMS
;
A
#
# COMPACT_ATOMS: atom_id res chain seq x y z
N MET A 1 -5.53 -34.13 25.00
CA MET A 1 -6.68 -33.20 25.19
C MET A 1 -6.27 -31.75 25.45
N LEU A 2 -5.50 -31.40 26.50
CA LEU A 2 -5.11 -29.99 26.75
C LEU A 2 -4.12 -29.43 25.71
N THR A 3 -3.10 -30.23 25.36
CA THR A 3 -2.06 -29.88 24.37
C THR A 3 -2.65 -29.65 22.97
N ASP A 4 -3.71 -30.38 22.61
CA ASP A 4 -4.39 -30.26 21.31
C ASP A 4 -5.12 -28.92 21.18
N ARG A 5 -5.75 -28.45 22.27
CA ARG A 5 -6.40 -27.13 22.32
C ARG A 5 -5.40 -25.99 22.20
N ILE A 6 -4.25 -26.09 22.89
CA ILE A 6 -3.19 -25.08 22.80
C ILE A 6 -2.65 -25.00 21.35
N ARG A 7 -2.40 -26.16 20.72
CA ARG A 7 -1.92 -26.23 19.33
C ARG A 7 -2.95 -25.67 18.34
N TYR A 8 -4.23 -25.91 18.57
CA TYR A 8 -5.31 -25.35 17.76
C TYR A 8 -5.37 -23.82 17.86
N ILE A 9 -5.28 -23.26 19.07
CA ILE A 9 -5.26 -21.80 19.30
C ILE A 9 -4.04 -21.16 18.63
N ILE A 10 -2.86 -21.79 18.71
CA ILE A 10 -1.65 -21.31 18.03
C ILE A 10 -1.86 -21.28 16.51
N ARG A 11 -2.37 -22.38 15.93
CA ARG A 11 -2.64 -22.46 14.48
C ARG A 11 -3.68 -21.44 14.01
N LEU A 12 -4.72 -21.17 14.81
CA LEU A 12 -5.70 -20.14 14.50
C LEU A 12 -5.05 -18.75 14.47
N LYS A 13 -4.26 -18.40 15.50
CA LYS A 13 -3.54 -17.12 15.55
C LYS A 13 -2.61 -16.96 14.35
N ASP A 14 -1.83 -17.99 14.02
CA ASP A 14 -0.94 -17.98 12.85
C ASP A 14 -1.74 -17.78 11.55
N SER A 15 -2.92 -18.40 11.44
CA SER A 15 -3.82 -18.23 10.30
C SER A 15 -4.36 -16.80 10.20
N HIS A 16 -4.76 -16.17 11.31
CA HIS A 16 -5.26 -14.79 11.32
C HIS A 16 -4.17 -13.78 10.98
N HIS A 17 -3.00 -13.93 11.60
CA HIS A 17 -1.85 -13.09 11.32
C HIS A 17 -1.45 -13.21 9.85
N LYS A 18 -1.46 -14.42 9.30
CA LYS A 18 -1.19 -14.65 7.88
C LYS A 18 -2.23 -13.97 6.98
N LEU A 19 -3.51 -14.06 7.30
CA LEU A 19 -4.56 -13.43 6.49
C LEU A 19 -4.46 -11.90 6.51
N ALA A 20 -4.29 -11.31 7.70
CA ALA A 20 -4.11 -9.88 7.89
C ALA A 20 -2.84 -9.37 7.18
N PHE A 21 -1.73 -10.11 7.30
CA PHE A 21 -0.48 -9.76 6.64
C PHE A 21 -0.57 -9.84 5.12
N SER A 22 -1.22 -10.90 4.60
CA SER A 22 -1.47 -11.05 3.17
C SER A 22 -2.25 -9.85 2.62
N PHE A 23 -3.32 -9.45 3.32
CA PHE A 23 -4.12 -8.29 2.95
C PHE A 23 -3.31 -6.99 3.00
N SER A 24 -2.53 -6.75 4.06
CA SER A 24 -1.71 -5.53 4.17
C SER A 24 -0.64 -5.42 3.08
N ILE A 25 -0.02 -6.54 2.69
CA ILE A 25 0.92 -6.57 1.55
C ILE A 25 0.19 -6.22 0.26
N GLY A 26 -1.04 -6.72 0.10
CA GLY A 26 -1.92 -6.33 -1.00
C GLY A 26 -2.16 -4.83 -1.07
N VAL A 27 -2.54 -4.22 0.06
CA VAL A 27 -2.78 -2.76 0.16
C VAL A 27 -1.52 -1.96 -0.19
N PHE A 28 -0.36 -2.37 0.34
CA PHE A 28 0.91 -1.73 0.00
C PHE A 28 1.20 -1.78 -1.51
N ILE A 29 1.00 -2.94 -2.13
CA ILE A 29 1.17 -3.10 -3.58
C ILE A 29 0.12 -2.27 -4.34
N GLY A 30 -1.12 -2.19 -3.88
CA GLY A 30 -2.18 -1.40 -4.52
C GLY A 30 -1.92 0.10 -4.54
N ILE A 31 -1.20 0.62 -3.53
CA ILE A 31 -0.81 2.04 -3.42
C ILE A 31 0.52 2.32 -4.16
N SER A 32 1.30 1.29 -4.48
CA SER A 32 2.57 1.47 -5.19
C SER A 32 2.36 2.07 -6.59
N PRO A 33 3.35 2.77 -7.16
CA PRO A 33 3.20 3.40 -8.48
C PRO A 33 3.33 2.42 -9.67
N PHE A 34 3.17 1.11 -9.45
CA PHE A 34 3.33 0.05 -10.45
C PHE A 34 2.03 -0.28 -11.19
N TRP A 35 1.50 0.74 -11.87
CA TRP A 35 0.27 0.65 -12.65
C TRP A 35 0.27 -0.51 -13.64
N GLY A 36 -0.82 -1.28 -13.65
CA GLY A 36 -0.98 -2.45 -14.54
C GLY A 36 -0.22 -3.70 -14.10
N PHE A 37 0.76 -3.59 -13.20
CA PHE A 37 1.53 -4.73 -12.70
C PHE A 37 1.11 -5.22 -11.31
N HIS A 38 0.17 -4.54 -10.65
CA HIS A 38 -0.24 -4.88 -9.28
C HIS A 38 -0.65 -6.34 -9.10
N THR A 39 -1.45 -6.91 -10.00
CA THR A 39 -1.86 -8.32 -9.91
C THR A 39 -0.67 -9.26 -10.02
N MET A 40 0.24 -9.00 -10.97
CA MET A 40 1.45 -9.80 -11.14
C MET A 40 2.36 -9.71 -9.91
N LEU A 41 2.58 -8.49 -9.39
CA LEU A 41 3.33 -8.26 -8.16
C LEU A 41 2.67 -8.94 -6.97
N GLY A 42 1.35 -8.90 -6.87
CA GLY A 42 0.57 -9.58 -5.83
C GLY A 42 0.71 -11.09 -5.87
N LEU A 43 0.68 -11.69 -7.07
CA LEU A 43 0.90 -13.13 -7.26
C LEU A 43 2.34 -13.53 -6.91
N ILE A 44 3.33 -12.77 -7.38
CA ILE A 44 4.75 -13.00 -7.08
C ILE A 44 4.99 -12.88 -5.57
N ALA A 45 4.50 -11.81 -4.94
CA ALA A 45 4.61 -11.61 -3.51
C ALA A 45 3.91 -12.73 -2.72
N SER A 46 2.71 -13.15 -3.17
CA SER A 46 1.99 -14.23 -2.50
C SER A 46 2.71 -15.56 -2.60
N TRP A 47 3.31 -15.86 -3.74
CA TRP A 47 4.13 -17.05 -3.92
C TRP A 47 5.42 -16.99 -3.09
N MET A 48 6.16 -15.89 -3.18
CA MET A 48 7.47 -15.72 -2.53
C MET A 48 7.36 -15.72 -1.00
N PHE A 49 6.38 -15.02 -0.44
CA PHE A 49 6.14 -14.94 1.00
C PHE A 49 5.13 -15.99 1.51
N ARG A 50 4.69 -16.92 0.65
CA ARG A 50 3.69 -17.97 0.95
C ARG A 50 2.39 -17.41 1.55
N LEU A 51 1.93 -16.25 1.07
CA LEU A 51 0.73 -15.54 1.54
C LEU A 51 -0.56 -16.15 1.00
N ASN A 52 -1.69 -15.74 1.57
CA ASN A 52 -3.00 -16.06 0.99
C ASN A 52 -3.24 -15.16 -0.22
N THR A 53 -3.16 -15.73 -1.42
CA THR A 53 -3.33 -14.99 -2.68
C THR A 53 -4.65 -14.24 -2.74
N PHE A 54 -5.76 -14.83 -2.29
CA PHE A 54 -7.07 -14.17 -2.34
C PHE A 54 -7.06 -12.90 -1.47
N ALA A 55 -6.57 -13.00 -0.24
CA ALA A 55 -6.45 -11.84 0.65
C ALA A 55 -5.50 -10.76 0.10
N THR A 56 -4.37 -11.16 -0.51
CA THR A 56 -3.44 -10.23 -1.17
C THR A 56 -4.13 -9.48 -2.31
N ILE A 57 -4.82 -10.19 -3.21
CA ILE A 57 -5.54 -9.56 -4.33
C ILE A 57 -6.67 -8.67 -3.83
N SER A 58 -7.41 -9.07 -2.79
CA SER A 58 -8.41 -8.21 -2.16
C SER A 58 -7.81 -6.92 -1.61
N GLY A 59 -6.62 -6.99 -1.00
CA GLY A 59 -5.90 -5.80 -0.52
C GLY A 59 -5.48 -4.86 -1.64
N ILE A 60 -5.03 -5.41 -2.78
CA ILE A 60 -4.63 -4.62 -3.96
C ILE A 60 -5.77 -3.74 -4.47
N TYR A 61 -6.99 -4.29 -4.52
CA TYR A 61 -8.16 -3.60 -5.03
C TYR A 61 -9.04 -2.97 -3.93
N LEU A 62 -8.49 -2.77 -2.73
CA LEU A 62 -9.21 -2.13 -1.63
C LEU A 62 -9.64 -0.71 -2.00
N LEU A 63 -8.74 0.05 -2.63
CA LEU A 63 -9.00 1.44 -2.99
C LEU A 63 -9.60 1.51 -4.40
N PRO A 64 -10.73 2.20 -4.56
CA PRO A 64 -11.30 2.43 -5.87
C PRO A 64 -10.47 3.44 -6.66
N PHE A 65 -10.56 3.37 -7.99
CA PHE A 65 -9.75 4.19 -8.91
C PHE A 65 -9.83 5.70 -8.63
N TRP A 66 -11.00 6.22 -8.25
CA TRP A 66 -11.18 7.65 -7.97
C TRP A 66 -10.44 8.12 -6.70
N SER A 67 -10.24 7.23 -5.72
CA SER A 67 -9.52 7.55 -4.48
C SER A 67 -8.00 7.58 -4.69
N LEU A 68 -7.48 6.96 -5.75
CA LEU A 68 -6.06 6.91 -6.03
C LEU A 68 -5.48 8.28 -6.40
N LEU A 69 -6.22 9.09 -7.16
CA LEU A 69 -5.73 10.40 -7.59
C LEU A 69 -5.47 11.36 -6.40
N PRO A 70 -6.42 11.58 -5.47
CA PRO A 70 -6.16 12.36 -4.26
C PRO A 70 -5.05 11.76 -3.40
N LEU A 71 -5.01 10.43 -3.27
CA LEU A 71 -3.97 9.73 -2.51
C LEU A 71 -2.57 10.01 -3.07
N TYR A 72 -2.41 10.01 -4.39
CA TYR A 72 -1.13 10.28 -5.02
C TYR A 72 -0.70 11.72 -4.93
N VAL A 73 -1.63 12.67 -5.09
CA VAL A 73 -1.33 14.10 -4.85
C VAL A 73 -0.84 14.29 -3.42
N PHE A 74 -1.53 13.70 -2.44
CA PHE A 74 -1.15 13.77 -1.04
C PHE A 74 0.18 13.07 -0.75
N SER A 75 0.40 11.90 -1.36
CA SER A 75 1.65 11.16 -1.26
C SER A 75 2.82 11.98 -1.79
N THR A 76 2.70 12.53 -3.01
CA THR A 76 3.73 13.41 -3.60
C THR A 76 3.99 14.62 -2.70
N TRP A 77 2.96 15.24 -2.14
CA TRP A 77 3.12 16.35 -1.20
C TRP A 77 3.94 15.95 0.04
N ILE A 78 3.64 14.79 0.64
CA ILE A 78 4.44 14.23 1.73
C ILE A 78 5.88 13.99 1.30
N GLY A 79 6.09 13.42 0.12
CA GLY A 79 7.43 13.19 -0.42
C GLY A 79 8.22 14.47 -0.60
N ILE A 80 7.59 15.52 -1.14
CA ILE A 80 8.22 16.84 -1.32
C ILE A 80 8.62 17.42 0.03
N LYS A 81 7.72 17.38 1.02
CA LYS A 81 8.00 17.85 2.38
C LYS A 81 9.11 17.06 3.05
N SER A 82 9.12 15.73 2.88
CA SER A 82 10.10 14.84 3.50
C SER A 82 11.49 14.97 2.90
N LEU A 83 11.58 15.24 1.59
CA LEU A 83 12.84 15.40 0.87
C LEU A 83 13.35 16.85 0.83
N GLY A 84 12.63 17.81 1.42
CA GLY A 84 12.97 19.23 1.36
C GLY A 84 12.90 19.82 -0.05
N ALA A 85 12.12 19.21 -0.96
CA ALA A 85 12.08 19.56 -2.38
C ALA A 85 11.05 20.64 -2.71
N GLU A 86 10.75 21.52 -1.76
CA GLU A 86 9.65 22.51 -1.85
C GLU A 86 9.86 23.53 -2.98
N TYR A 87 11.13 23.78 -3.33
CA TYR A 87 11.53 24.60 -4.48
C TYR A 87 10.95 24.08 -5.80
N LEU A 88 10.66 22.79 -5.91
CA LEU A 88 10.06 22.19 -7.11
C LEU A 88 8.64 22.73 -7.34
N ILE A 89 7.85 22.92 -6.28
CA ILE A 89 6.49 23.45 -6.38
C ILE A 89 6.52 24.95 -6.73
N LEU A 90 7.43 25.69 -6.09
CA LEU A 90 7.57 27.14 -6.27
C LEU A 90 8.05 27.52 -7.68
N ASN A 91 8.81 26.65 -8.34
CA ASN A 91 9.30 26.86 -9.70
C ASN A 91 8.32 26.43 -10.79
N ILE A 92 7.13 25.90 -10.46
CA ILE A 92 6.09 25.59 -11.45
C ILE A 92 5.48 26.91 -11.93
N LYS A 93 6.12 27.55 -12.91
CA LYS A 93 5.54 28.70 -13.62
C LYS A 93 4.49 28.19 -14.60
N MET A 94 3.23 28.52 -14.35
CA MET A 94 2.07 28.18 -15.20
C MET A 94 2.05 28.89 -16.57
N GLU A 95 3.05 29.73 -16.85
CA GLU A 95 2.99 30.71 -17.92
C GLU A 95 3.33 30.14 -19.31
N ASN A 96 3.91 28.93 -19.41
CA ASN A 96 4.16 28.25 -20.70
C ASN A 96 4.18 26.71 -20.54
N ILE A 97 3.02 26.07 -20.66
CA ILE A 97 2.90 24.60 -20.64
C ILE A 97 3.31 24.06 -22.02
N THR A 98 4.59 23.74 -22.19
CA THR A 98 5.11 23.02 -23.36
C THR A 98 5.35 21.55 -23.01
N LEU A 99 5.33 20.65 -24.00
CA LEU A 99 5.59 19.21 -23.78
C LEU A 99 6.92 18.94 -23.03
N PRO A 100 8.07 19.56 -23.40
CA PRO A 100 9.32 19.37 -22.67
C PRO A 100 9.23 19.81 -21.21
N HIS A 101 8.51 20.90 -20.94
CA HIS A 101 8.31 21.40 -19.58
C HIS A 101 7.48 20.44 -18.73
N ILE A 102 6.45 19.81 -19.30
CA ILE A 102 5.67 18.76 -18.61
C ILE A 102 6.57 17.57 -18.24
N PHE A 103 7.40 17.10 -19.17
CA PHE A 103 8.32 15.99 -18.90
C PHE A 103 9.29 16.31 -17.76
N PHE A 104 9.86 17.52 -17.76
CA PHE A 104 10.74 17.98 -16.69
C PHE A 104 10.04 18.01 -15.32
N ILE A 105 8.78 18.44 -15.26
CA ILE A 105 7.98 18.42 -14.02
C ILE A 105 7.76 16.98 -13.55
N ILE A 106 7.35 16.08 -14.45
CA ILE A 106 7.10 14.67 -14.11
C ILE A 106 8.38 14.01 -13.57
N GLU A 107 9.50 14.20 -14.25
CA GLU A 107 10.80 13.66 -13.84
C GLU A 107 11.22 14.18 -12.46
N SER A 108 11.09 15.49 -12.24
CA SER A 108 11.44 16.13 -10.98
C SER A 108 10.56 15.67 -9.82
N LEU A 109 9.28 15.40 -10.07
CA LEU A 109 8.32 14.95 -9.06
C LEU A 109 8.34 13.43 -8.85
N PHE A 110 9.01 12.67 -9.72
CA PHE A 110 9.00 11.20 -9.66
C PHE A 110 9.58 10.66 -8.35
N LEU A 111 10.72 11.18 -7.90
CA LEU A 111 11.36 10.73 -6.66
C LEU A 111 10.54 11.11 -5.40
N PRO A 112 10.06 12.36 -5.25
CA PRO A 112 9.10 12.70 -4.20
C PRO A 112 7.84 11.83 -4.22
N PHE A 113 7.27 11.60 -5.39
CA PHE A 113 6.11 10.72 -5.53
C PHE A 113 6.38 9.29 -5.06
N LEU A 114 7.50 8.69 -5.48
CA LEU A 114 7.89 7.34 -5.07
C LEU A 114 8.11 7.26 -3.55
N PHE A 115 8.79 8.25 -2.97
CA PHE A 115 9.05 8.29 -1.54
C PHE A 115 7.77 8.49 -0.73
N GLY A 116 6.90 9.37 -1.20
CA GLY A 116 5.59 9.65 -0.62
C GLY A 116 4.67 8.44 -0.62
N THR A 117 4.56 7.76 -1.76
CA THR A 117 3.74 6.54 -1.89
C THR A 117 4.27 5.40 -1.03
N PHE A 118 5.59 5.30 -0.86
CA PHE A 118 6.18 4.35 0.09
C PHE A 118 5.74 4.63 1.52
N ILE A 119 5.85 5.88 2.00
CA ILE A 119 5.44 6.26 3.36
C ILE A 119 3.95 6.00 3.59
N ILE A 120 3.10 6.53 2.72
CA ILE A 120 1.65 6.40 2.83
C ILE A 120 1.21 4.94 2.67
N GLY A 121 1.81 4.22 1.73
CA GLY A 121 1.58 2.81 1.50
C GLY A 121 1.92 1.97 2.73
N SER A 122 3.09 2.19 3.35
CA SER A 122 3.49 1.48 4.56
C SER A 122 2.57 1.79 5.75
N LEU A 123 2.20 3.05 5.92
CA LEU A 123 1.27 3.45 6.98
C LEU A 123 -0.10 2.80 6.81
N LEU A 124 -0.70 2.89 5.62
CA LEU A 124 -2.01 2.30 5.34
C LEU A 124 -1.98 0.77 5.41
N ALA A 125 -0.92 0.13 4.91
CA ALA A 125 -0.73 -1.30 5.05
C ALA A 125 -0.70 -1.73 6.53
N PHE A 126 0.03 -1.00 7.37
CA PHE A 126 0.09 -1.27 8.81
C PHE A 126 -1.27 -1.09 9.48
N LEU A 127 -2.00 -0.02 9.17
CA LEU A 127 -3.35 0.21 9.69
C LEU A 127 -4.33 -0.89 9.24
N CYS A 128 -4.26 -1.31 7.97
CA CYS A 128 -5.07 -2.41 7.45
C CYS A 128 -4.74 -3.75 8.12
N TYR A 129 -3.46 -4.02 8.40
CA TYR A 129 -3.05 -5.21 9.15
C TYR A 129 -3.76 -5.27 10.52
N ILE A 130 -3.68 -4.17 11.29
CA ILE A 130 -4.32 -4.09 12.61
C ILE A 130 -5.83 -4.26 12.47
N PHE A 131 -6.46 -3.52 11.55
CA PHE A 131 -7.90 -3.56 11.34
C PHE A 131 -8.39 -4.97 11.02
N ILE A 132 -7.78 -5.65 10.05
CA ILE A 132 -8.17 -7.01 9.63
C ILE A 132 -7.93 -8.01 10.77
N TYR A 133 -6.79 -7.92 11.45
CA TYR A 133 -6.48 -8.81 12.58
C TYR A 133 -7.53 -8.70 13.71
N LEU A 134 -7.88 -7.47 14.09
CA LEU A 134 -8.86 -7.24 15.15
C LEU A 134 -10.27 -7.74 14.77
N ASN A 135 -10.70 -7.50 13.53
CA ASN A 135 -12.02 -7.95 13.05
C ASN A 135 -12.14 -9.48 12.97
N ILE A 136 -11.08 -10.17 12.52
CA ILE A 136 -11.07 -11.64 12.50
C ILE A 136 -11.13 -12.19 13.92
N LYS A 137 -10.33 -11.62 14.84
CA LYS A 137 -10.31 -12.04 16.24
C LYS A 137 -11.67 -11.84 16.93
N GLN A 138 -12.38 -10.75 16.63
CA GLN A 138 -13.69 -10.48 17.22
C GLN A 138 -14.76 -11.47 16.75
N LYS A 139 -14.82 -11.79 15.45
CA LYS A 139 -15.81 -12.74 14.89
C LYS A 139 -15.68 -14.17 15.43
N GLU A 140 -14.50 -14.55 15.95
CA GLU A 140 -14.31 -15.87 16.54
C GLU A 140 -14.66 -15.93 18.03
N MET A 141 -14.82 -14.79 18.71
CA MET A 141 -15.21 -14.72 20.12
C MET A 141 -16.72 -14.50 20.32
N SER A 142 -17.44 -14.10 19.26
CA SER A 142 -18.91 -13.94 19.23
C SER A 142 -19.59 -15.23 18.80
#